data_AF-A0A6P7MIZ4-F1
#
_entry.id   AF-A0A6P7MIZ4-F1
#
_cell.length_a   1.000
_cell.length_b   1.000
_cell.length_c   1.000
_cell.angle_alpha   90.00
_cell.angle_beta   90.00
_cell.angle_gamma   90.00
#
_symmetry.space_group_name_H-M   'P 1'
#
loop_
_entity.id
_entity.type
_entity.pdbx_description
1 polymer ?
#
loop_
_entity_poly.entity_id
_entity_poly.type
_entity_poly.pdbx_seq_one_letter_code
_entity_poly.pdbx_strand_id
1 'polypeptide(L)'
;MFAQKQDDGMVLARLKKEVEDLEEDLRWQSQMNGIRMNSCTKKTLQSSGSKLVQQICVSGHCSELIFQVEFQLTEVKHSQRSERMITDLNVVMDTGDLQNFSSFLSGVEETMDLLLFFRTQRAFTDRCDDRRRTFQHFQKKYPSVVSLPGGCRSEVMTVNHPKLPGCIVFIHWSVEVSREGQVTPNIDLLTKIPERALQLFPSEAVGCAAEAFHSLLRILGPEAAMESVIRAVSLSQDA
;
A
#
# COMPACT_ATOMS: atom_id res chain seq x y z
N MET A 1 -46.74 33.42 -7.39
CA MET A 1 -46.42 32.56 -6.22
C MET A 1 -46.45 31.06 -6.53
N PHE A 2 -47.43 30.54 -7.30
CA PHE A 2 -47.49 29.11 -7.64
C PHE A 2 -46.43 28.64 -8.66
N ALA A 3 -46.10 29.44 -9.67
CA ALA A 3 -45.06 29.09 -10.66
C ALA A 3 -43.65 29.01 -10.05
N GLN A 4 -43.36 29.84 -9.05
CA GLN A 4 -42.04 29.92 -8.40
C GLN A 4 -41.78 28.72 -7.48
N LYS A 5 -42.82 28.19 -6.82
CA LYS A 5 -42.74 26.93 -6.06
C LYS A 5 -42.55 25.69 -6.94
N GLN A 6 -43.02 25.74 -8.19
CA GLN A 6 -42.91 24.63 -9.13
C GLN A 6 -41.50 24.58 -9.77
N ASP A 7 -40.92 25.75 -10.04
CA ASP A 7 -39.54 25.93 -10.51
C ASP A 7 -38.52 25.52 -9.43
N ASP A 8 -38.70 25.96 -8.19
CA ASP A 8 -37.86 25.55 -7.05
C ASP A 8 -37.87 24.02 -6.83
N GLY A 9 -39.03 23.38 -7.02
CA GLY A 9 -39.16 21.92 -6.91
C GLY A 9 -38.42 21.15 -8.02
N MET A 10 -38.39 21.71 -9.23
CA MET A 10 -37.66 21.13 -10.37
C MET A 10 -36.14 21.29 -10.19
N VAL A 11 -35.69 22.47 -9.73
CA VAL A 11 -34.28 22.73 -9.42
C VAL A 11 -33.79 21.82 -8.30
N LEU A 12 -34.58 21.65 -7.23
CA LEU A 12 -34.24 20.77 -6.11
C LEU A 12 -34.13 19.30 -6.56
N ALA A 13 -35.06 18.81 -7.38
CA ALA A 13 -35.04 17.45 -7.89
C ALA A 13 -33.80 17.20 -8.79
N ARG A 14 -33.43 18.19 -9.61
CA ARG A 14 -32.24 18.12 -10.45
C ARG A 14 -30.95 18.11 -9.61
N LEU A 15 -30.84 19.00 -8.63
CA LEU A 15 -29.68 19.04 -7.72
C LEU A 15 -29.54 17.74 -6.93
N LYS A 16 -30.66 17.20 -6.45
CA LYS A 16 -30.66 15.91 -5.75
C LYS A 16 -30.11 14.79 -6.63
N LYS A 17 -30.57 14.71 -7.88
CA LYS A 17 -30.06 13.73 -8.85
C LYS A 17 -28.57 13.93 -9.13
N GLU A 18 -28.13 15.18 -9.37
CA GLU A 18 -26.72 15.48 -9.60
C GLU A 18 -25.85 15.07 -8.40
N VAL A 19 -26.32 15.23 -7.17
CA VAL A 19 -25.62 14.75 -5.97
C VAL A 19 -25.57 13.22 -5.92
N GLU A 20 -26.69 12.53 -6.18
CA GLU A 20 -26.74 11.06 -6.21
C GLU A 20 -25.77 10.47 -7.25
N ASP A 21 -25.75 11.05 -8.46
CA ASP A 21 -24.85 10.66 -9.55
C ASP A 21 -23.37 10.89 -9.14
N LEU A 22 -23.05 12.05 -8.54
CA LEU A 22 -21.69 12.36 -8.05
C LEU A 22 -21.24 11.46 -6.90
N GLU A 23 -22.14 11.09 -6.00
CA GLU A 23 -21.85 10.14 -4.92
C GLU A 23 -21.58 8.74 -5.48
N GLU A 24 -22.30 8.32 -6.52
CA GLU A 24 -22.03 7.06 -7.21
C GLU A 24 -20.66 7.06 -7.90
N ASP A 25 -20.34 8.11 -8.65
CA ASP A 25 -19.04 8.28 -9.28
C ASP A 25 -17.90 8.26 -8.25
N LEU A 26 -18.08 8.94 -7.10
CA LEU A 26 -17.09 8.95 -6.03
C LEU A 26 -16.89 7.56 -5.41
N ARG A 27 -17.97 6.78 -5.22
CA ARG A 27 -17.87 5.40 -4.74
C ARG A 27 -17.10 4.54 -5.73
N TRP A 28 -17.42 4.63 -7.02
CA TRP A 28 -16.73 3.90 -8.07
C TRP A 28 -15.24 4.25 -8.14
N GLN A 29 -14.90 5.53 -8.10
CA GLN A 29 -13.51 5.98 -8.08
C GLN A 29 -12.76 5.49 -6.84
N SER A 30 -13.40 5.52 -5.67
CA SER A 30 -12.80 5.03 -4.41
C SER A 30 -12.53 3.52 -4.47
N GLN A 31 -13.46 2.74 -5.04
CA GLN A 31 -13.27 1.30 -5.25
C GLN A 31 -12.14 1.01 -6.24
N MET A 32 -12.09 1.77 -7.34
CA MET A 32 -11.07 1.57 -8.37
C MET A 32 -9.67 2.00 -7.93
N ASN A 33 -9.56 3.01 -7.07
CA ASN A 33 -8.29 3.58 -6.65
C ASN A 33 -7.79 3.07 -5.29
N GLY A 34 -8.64 2.41 -4.51
CA GLY A 34 -8.32 1.96 -3.15
C GLY A 34 -8.15 3.10 -2.14
N ILE A 35 -8.37 4.36 -2.57
CA ILE A 35 -8.23 5.57 -1.74
C ILE A 35 -9.62 6.07 -1.41
N ARG A 36 -9.89 6.25 -0.12
CA ARG A 36 -11.14 6.85 0.38
C ARG A 36 -10.83 8.15 1.11
N MET A 37 -11.51 9.22 0.70
CA MET A 37 -11.42 10.52 1.36
C MET A 37 -12.42 10.59 2.51
N ASN A 38 -11.96 11.06 3.67
CA ASN A 38 -12.79 11.24 4.86
C ASN A 38 -13.24 12.70 5.00
N SER A 39 -12.36 13.64 4.66
CA SER A 39 -12.68 15.07 4.69
C SER A 39 -11.88 15.85 3.66
N CYS A 40 -12.47 16.95 3.20
CA CYS A 40 -11.81 17.95 2.38
C CYS A 40 -12.22 19.32 2.91
N THR A 41 -11.24 20.12 3.30
CA THR A 41 -11.45 21.48 3.78
C THR A 41 -10.70 22.45 2.88
N LYS A 42 -11.31 23.61 2.66
CA LYS A 42 -10.79 24.63 1.76
C LYS A 42 -10.90 25.99 2.41
N LYS A 43 -9.76 26.67 2.55
CA LYS A 43 -9.67 28.01 3.14
C LYS A 43 -9.04 28.96 2.14
N THR A 44 -9.72 30.06 1.84
CA THR A 44 -9.13 31.12 1.00
C THR A 44 -8.23 31.99 1.85
N LEU A 45 -6.92 32.05 1.51
CA LEU A 45 -5.92 32.84 2.23
C LEU A 45 -5.81 34.25 1.65
N GLN A 46 -5.87 34.35 0.32
CA GLN A 46 -5.79 35.62 -0.40
C GLN A 46 -6.74 35.59 -1.59
N SER A 47 -7.49 36.66 -1.81
CA SER A 47 -8.26 36.85 -3.02
C SER A 47 -8.11 38.29 -3.48
N SER A 48 -7.47 38.47 -4.63
CA SER A 48 -7.39 39.73 -5.37
C SER A 48 -7.99 39.52 -6.77
N GLY A 49 -8.18 40.61 -7.53
CA GLY A 49 -8.76 40.53 -8.88
C GLY A 49 -7.99 39.61 -9.84
N SER A 50 -6.67 39.48 -9.65
CA SER A 50 -5.78 38.68 -10.51
C SER A 50 -5.19 37.44 -9.85
N LYS A 51 -5.26 37.29 -8.52
CA LYS A 51 -4.64 36.18 -7.79
C LYS A 51 -5.55 35.63 -6.70
N LEU A 52 -5.68 34.31 -6.63
CA LEU A 52 -6.41 33.59 -5.60
C LEU A 52 -5.47 32.55 -4.98
N VAL A 53 -5.32 32.55 -3.65
CA VAL A 53 -4.51 31.57 -2.91
C VAL A 53 -5.42 30.83 -1.94
N GLN A 54 -5.41 29.50 -2.02
CA GLN A 54 -6.28 28.63 -1.24
C GLN A 54 -5.46 27.55 -0.55
N GLN A 55 -5.69 27.36 0.75
CA GLN A 55 -5.17 26.23 1.51
C GLN A 55 -6.21 25.11 1.45
N ILE A 56 -5.79 23.94 1.00
CA ILE A 56 -6.63 22.76 0.88
C ILE A 56 -6.04 21.70 1.79
N CYS A 57 -6.87 21.13 2.66
CA CYS A 57 -6.50 20.00 3.50
C CYS A 57 -7.45 18.83 3.23
N VAL A 58 -6.87 17.71 2.81
CA VAL A 58 -7.56 16.45 2.50
C VAL A 58 -7.09 15.39 3.48
N SER A 59 -8.03 14.70 4.11
CA SER A 59 -7.72 13.51 4.91
C SER A 59 -8.42 12.29 4.35
N GLY A 60 -7.81 11.13 4.52
CA GLY A 60 -8.33 9.89 3.99
C GLY A 60 -7.53 8.68 4.42
N HIS A 61 -7.83 7.55 3.80
CA HIS A 61 -7.10 6.31 3.99
C HIS A 61 -6.99 5.51 2.70
N CYS A 62 -5.94 4.71 2.62
CA CYS A 62 -5.74 3.69 1.59
C CYS A 62 -5.44 2.37 2.31
N SER A 63 -6.38 1.41 2.25
CA SER A 63 -6.36 0.26 3.15
C SER A 63 -6.30 0.74 4.63
N GLU A 64 -5.29 0.32 5.41
CA GLU A 64 -5.07 0.81 6.78
C GLU A 64 -4.20 2.08 6.87
N LEU A 65 -3.62 2.54 5.76
CA LEU A 65 -2.75 3.72 5.78
C LEU A 65 -3.59 4.98 5.81
N ILE A 66 -3.60 5.64 6.97
CA ILE A 66 -4.27 6.93 7.17
C ILE A 66 -3.33 8.05 6.76
N PHE A 67 -3.86 9.01 6.01
CA PHE A 67 -3.10 10.17 5.54
C PHE A 67 -3.87 11.47 5.72
N GLN A 68 -3.11 12.54 5.83
CA GLN A 68 -3.57 13.92 5.74
C GLN A 68 -2.59 14.70 4.86
N VAL A 69 -3.11 15.33 3.83
CA VAL A 69 -2.35 16.14 2.88
C VAL A 69 -2.85 17.56 2.96
N GLU A 70 -1.95 18.49 3.20
CA GLU A 70 -2.21 19.92 3.19
C GLU A 70 -1.39 20.58 2.07
N PHE A 71 -2.02 21.37 1.22
CA PHE A 71 -1.33 22.06 0.14
C PHE A 71 -1.92 23.43 -0.15
N GLN A 72 -1.08 24.34 -0.63
CA GLN A 72 -1.51 25.66 -1.08
C GLN A 72 -1.63 25.69 -2.60
N LEU A 73 -2.82 25.99 -3.08
CA LEU A 73 -3.14 26.18 -4.49
C LEU A 73 -3.20 27.67 -4.80
N THR A 74 -2.26 28.13 -5.64
CA THR A 74 -2.25 29.49 -6.18
C THR A 74 -2.82 29.49 -7.58
N GLU A 75 -3.87 30.27 -7.81
CA GLU A 75 -4.45 30.54 -9.11
C GLU A 75 -4.15 31.98 -9.53
N VAL A 76 -3.48 32.15 -10.66
CA VAL A 76 -3.20 33.46 -11.27
C VAL A 76 -4.01 33.60 -12.54
N LYS A 77 -4.81 34.65 -12.62
CA LYS A 77 -5.65 34.96 -13.77
C LYS A 77 -4.88 35.89 -14.71
N HIS A 78 -4.53 35.36 -15.87
CA HIS A 78 -4.10 36.16 -17.01
C HIS A 78 -5.31 36.46 -17.92
N SER A 79 -5.15 37.44 -18.80
CA SER A 79 -6.20 37.97 -19.67
C SER A 79 -6.99 36.93 -20.48
N GLN A 80 -6.43 35.73 -20.74
CA GLN A 80 -7.13 34.64 -21.43
C GLN A 80 -6.99 33.24 -20.80
N ARG A 81 -6.18 33.07 -19.74
CA ARG A 81 -5.96 31.76 -19.11
C ARG A 81 -5.75 31.91 -17.61
N SER A 82 -6.29 30.97 -16.84
CA SER A 82 -5.99 30.84 -15.42
C SER A 82 -4.93 29.76 -15.26
N GLU A 83 -3.81 30.11 -14.60
CA GLU A 83 -2.75 29.18 -14.24
C GLU A 83 -2.93 28.76 -12.80
N ARG A 84 -2.82 27.46 -12.52
CA ARG A 84 -2.91 26.90 -11.16
C ARG A 84 -1.61 26.16 -10.87
N MET A 85 -0.98 26.50 -9.76
CA MET A 85 0.18 25.79 -9.26
C MET A 85 0.04 25.50 -7.78
N ILE A 86 0.61 24.38 -7.36
CA ILE A 86 0.84 24.09 -5.95
C ILE A 86 2.11 24.86 -5.55
N THR A 87 2.03 25.61 -4.45
CA THR A 87 3.16 26.43 -3.96
C THR A 87 3.73 25.92 -2.63
N ASP A 88 3.02 25.01 -1.98
CA ASP A 88 3.35 24.46 -0.67
C ASP A 88 2.62 23.13 -0.54
N LEU A 89 3.30 22.11 0.00
CA LEU A 89 2.77 20.76 0.20
C LEU A 89 3.36 20.18 1.48
N ASN A 90 2.49 19.70 2.36
CA ASN A 90 2.82 19.01 3.59
C ASN A 90 1.99 17.73 3.68
N VAL A 91 2.63 16.62 4.00
CA VAL A 91 2.02 15.30 4.03
C VAL A 91 2.30 14.65 5.37
N VAL A 92 1.23 14.31 6.08
CA VAL A 92 1.27 13.54 7.31
C VAL A 92 0.65 12.17 7.02
N MET A 93 1.39 11.11 7.34
CA MET A 93 0.92 9.75 7.18
C MET A 93 1.20 8.97 8.45
N ASP A 94 0.23 8.17 8.90
CA ASP A 94 0.49 7.16 9.92
C ASP A 94 1.16 5.97 9.25
N THR A 95 2.48 5.95 9.32
CA THR A 95 3.31 4.90 8.71
C THR A 95 3.58 3.75 9.67
N GLY A 96 3.13 3.80 10.93
CA GLY A 96 3.59 2.86 11.96
C GLY A 96 5.13 2.75 12.00
N ASP A 97 5.64 1.54 12.25
CA ASP A 97 7.09 1.23 12.22
C ASP A 97 7.72 1.24 10.80
N LEU A 98 6.99 1.65 9.76
CA LEU A 98 7.49 1.69 8.38
C LEU A 98 8.43 2.88 8.20
N GLN A 99 9.70 2.68 8.55
CA GLN A 99 10.82 3.60 8.26
C GLN A 99 10.93 3.97 6.77
N ASN A 100 10.28 3.18 5.89
CA ASN A 100 10.36 3.24 4.43
C ASN A 100 9.73 4.48 3.79
N PHE A 101 8.93 5.27 4.51
CA PHE A 101 8.22 6.41 3.91
C PHE A 101 8.88 7.77 4.14
N SER A 102 9.77 7.91 5.12
CA SER A 102 10.29 9.23 5.52
C SER A 102 10.99 9.99 4.38
N SER A 103 11.92 9.33 3.68
CA SER A 103 12.65 9.90 2.55
C SER A 103 11.75 10.17 1.33
N PHE A 104 10.71 9.34 1.14
CA PHE A 104 9.71 9.51 0.10
C PHE A 104 8.82 10.72 0.36
N LEU A 105 8.28 10.85 1.58
CA LEU A 105 7.41 11.96 1.95
C LEU A 105 8.15 13.30 1.81
N SER A 106 9.41 13.37 2.27
CA SER A 106 10.20 14.58 2.08
C SER A 106 10.42 14.90 0.59
N GLY A 107 10.68 13.89 -0.25
CA GLY A 107 10.79 14.07 -1.69
C GLY A 107 9.50 14.57 -2.35
N VAL A 108 8.35 14.05 -1.92
CA VAL A 108 7.02 14.50 -2.39
C VAL A 108 6.77 15.95 -2.01
N GLU A 109 7.04 16.33 -0.77
CA GLU A 109 6.86 17.69 -0.27
C GLU A 109 7.77 18.68 -1.03
N GLU A 110 9.04 18.32 -1.25
CA GLU A 110 9.99 19.13 -2.03
C GLU A 110 9.56 19.32 -3.48
N THR A 111 9.06 18.26 -4.13
CA THR A 111 8.65 18.28 -5.55
C THR A 111 7.23 18.75 -5.77
N MET A 112 6.43 18.87 -4.70
CA MET A 112 5.01 19.21 -4.71
C MET A 112 4.17 18.22 -5.55
N ASP A 113 4.63 16.97 -5.69
CA ASP A 113 4.00 15.97 -6.55
C ASP A 113 2.93 15.14 -5.81
N LEU A 114 1.72 15.70 -5.74
CA LEU A 114 0.54 15.01 -5.21
C LEU A 114 0.19 13.73 -5.96
N LEU A 115 0.48 13.68 -7.26
CA LEU A 115 0.13 12.52 -8.07
C LEU A 115 1.05 11.34 -7.74
N LEU A 116 2.34 11.62 -7.57
CA LEU A 116 3.32 10.64 -7.11
C LEU A 116 2.92 10.09 -5.75
N PHE A 117 2.55 10.95 -4.80
CA PHE A 117 2.07 10.55 -3.48
C PHE A 117 0.98 9.47 -3.54
N PHE A 118 -0.14 9.76 -4.21
CA PHE A 118 -1.28 8.83 -4.26
C PHE A 118 -0.97 7.56 -5.05
N ARG A 119 -0.18 7.66 -6.13
CA ARG A 119 0.21 6.49 -6.92
C ARG A 119 1.08 5.54 -6.13
N THR A 120 2.09 6.06 -5.43
CA THR A 120 2.99 5.26 -4.60
C THR A 120 2.25 4.64 -3.43
N GLN A 121 1.37 5.38 -2.75
CA GLN A 121 0.56 4.85 -1.67
C GLN A 121 -0.29 3.66 -2.12
N ARG A 122 -1.00 3.80 -3.24
CA ARG A 122 -1.79 2.72 -3.82
C ARG A 122 -0.93 1.50 -4.18
N ALA A 123 0.20 1.73 -4.87
CA ALA A 123 1.09 0.65 -5.26
C ALA A 123 1.63 -0.10 -4.04
N PHE A 124 1.99 0.61 -2.97
CA PHE A 124 2.43 0.02 -1.71
C PHE A 124 1.34 -0.85 -1.08
N THR A 125 0.11 -0.32 -0.96
CA THR A 125 -1.00 -1.09 -0.38
C THR A 125 -1.34 -2.32 -1.19
N ASP A 126 -1.28 -2.23 -2.52
CA ASP A 126 -1.51 -3.37 -3.42
C ASP A 126 -0.48 -4.48 -3.15
N ARG A 127 0.81 -4.14 -2.98
CA ARG A 127 1.85 -5.12 -2.62
C ARG A 127 1.65 -5.74 -1.23
N CYS A 128 1.23 -4.95 -0.25
CA CYS A 128 0.91 -5.48 1.08
C CYS A 128 -0.29 -6.43 1.03
N ASP A 129 -1.30 -6.13 0.21
CA ASP A 129 -2.47 -7.00 0.02
C ASP A 129 -2.13 -8.27 -0.76
N ASP A 130 -1.23 -8.22 -1.74
CA ASP A 130 -0.65 -9.41 -2.38
C ASP A 130 -0.02 -10.33 -1.33
N ARG A 131 0.92 -9.81 -0.53
CA ARG A 131 1.57 -10.56 0.57
C ARG A 131 0.56 -11.19 1.50
N ARG A 132 -0.42 -10.40 1.98
CA ARG A 132 -1.46 -10.86 2.90
C ARG A 132 -2.25 -12.03 2.31
N ARG A 133 -2.70 -11.90 1.06
CA ARG A 133 -3.48 -12.95 0.37
C ARG A 133 -2.65 -14.22 0.20
N THR A 134 -1.39 -14.11 -0.21
CA THR A 134 -0.48 -15.26 -0.36
C THR A 134 -0.23 -15.97 0.97
N PHE A 135 0.04 -15.24 2.05
CA PHE A 135 0.24 -15.82 3.38
C PHE A 135 -1.02 -16.53 3.90
N GLN A 136 -2.19 -15.90 3.76
CA GLN A 136 -3.47 -16.54 4.13
C GLN A 136 -3.74 -17.80 3.32
N HIS A 137 -3.43 -17.78 2.02
CA HIS A 137 -3.56 -18.95 1.16
C HIS A 137 -2.73 -20.13 1.68
N PHE A 138 -1.43 -19.91 1.96
CA PHE A 138 -0.56 -20.98 2.44
C PHE A 138 -0.88 -21.45 3.84
N GLN A 139 -1.28 -20.56 4.75
CA GLN A 139 -1.76 -20.96 6.07
C GLN A 139 -3.00 -21.88 5.98
N LYS A 140 -3.93 -21.58 5.06
CA LYS A 140 -5.12 -22.41 4.83
C LYS A 140 -4.80 -23.74 4.14
N LYS A 141 -3.86 -23.73 3.19
CA LYS A 141 -3.47 -24.91 2.39
C LYS A 141 -2.57 -25.88 3.16
N TYR A 142 -1.68 -25.37 4.02
CA TYR A 142 -0.69 -26.14 4.76
C TYR A 142 -0.70 -25.82 6.27
N PRO A 143 -1.84 -25.97 6.97
CA PRO A 143 -2.02 -25.48 8.35
C PRO A 143 -1.12 -26.16 9.39
N SER A 144 -0.60 -27.35 9.09
CA SER A 144 0.31 -28.09 9.97
C SER A 144 1.76 -27.60 9.89
N VAL A 145 2.15 -26.96 8.79
CA VAL A 145 3.55 -26.58 8.52
C VAL A 145 3.73 -25.07 8.48
N VAL A 146 2.69 -24.34 8.09
CA VAL A 146 2.73 -22.87 7.93
C VAL A 146 2.07 -22.19 9.13
N SER A 147 2.77 -21.22 9.71
CA SER A 147 2.23 -20.37 10.77
C SER A 147 2.57 -18.89 10.56
N LEU A 148 1.65 -18.01 10.98
CA LEU A 148 1.75 -16.55 10.84
C LEU A 148 1.86 -15.91 12.22
N PRO A 149 3.05 -15.86 12.84
CA PRO A 149 3.22 -15.46 14.24
C PRO A 149 2.80 -14.01 14.50
N GLY A 150 3.02 -13.10 13.54
CA GLY A 150 2.54 -11.71 13.60
C GLY A 150 1.17 -11.50 12.95
N GLY A 151 0.44 -12.59 12.63
CA GLY A 151 -0.79 -12.55 11.84
C GLY A 151 -0.56 -12.35 10.35
N CYS A 152 -1.64 -12.39 9.57
CA CYS A 152 -1.58 -12.39 8.10
C CYS A 152 -1.12 -11.09 7.44
N ARG A 153 -1.05 -10.00 8.20
CA ARG A 153 -0.53 -8.71 7.72
C ARG A 153 0.95 -8.50 8.02
N SER A 154 1.52 -9.34 8.88
CA SER A 154 2.95 -9.34 9.19
C SER A 154 3.78 -9.57 7.94
N GLU A 155 5.03 -9.13 8.00
CA GLU A 155 6.04 -9.39 6.99
C GLU A 155 6.60 -10.81 7.08
N VAL A 156 6.29 -11.56 8.15
CA VAL A 156 6.91 -12.87 8.41
C VAL A 156 5.90 -14.00 8.36
N MET A 157 6.19 -14.97 7.51
CA MET A 157 5.60 -16.31 7.54
C MET A 157 6.65 -17.31 8.01
N THR A 158 6.22 -18.30 8.79
CA THR A 158 7.10 -19.39 9.25
C THR A 158 6.64 -20.71 8.67
N VAL A 159 7.62 -21.55 8.34
CA VAL A 159 7.44 -22.87 7.77
C VAL A 159 8.30 -23.83 8.59
N ASN A 160 7.68 -24.77 9.30
CA ASN A 160 8.39 -25.75 10.14
C ASN A 160 7.66 -27.09 10.15
N HIS A 161 8.42 -28.18 10.05
CA HIS A 161 7.82 -29.51 10.07
C HIS A 161 7.37 -29.89 11.50
N PRO A 162 6.15 -30.43 11.72
CA PRO A 162 5.64 -30.76 13.06
C PRO A 162 6.53 -31.69 13.87
N LYS A 163 7.23 -32.61 13.20
CA LYS A 163 8.15 -33.57 13.84
C LYS A 163 9.56 -33.02 14.07
N LEU A 164 9.89 -31.86 13.50
CA LEU A 164 11.20 -31.21 13.61
C LEU A 164 11.04 -29.74 14.07
N PRO A 165 10.44 -29.49 15.25
CA PRO A 165 10.09 -28.13 15.69
C PRO A 165 11.30 -27.20 15.91
N GLY A 166 12.51 -27.76 16.02
CA GLY A 166 13.74 -26.97 16.14
C GLY A 166 14.22 -26.36 14.81
N CYS A 167 13.76 -26.89 13.67
CA CYS A 167 14.13 -26.41 12.33
C CYS A 167 13.02 -25.52 11.79
N ILE A 168 13.30 -24.22 11.66
CA ILE A 168 12.32 -23.22 11.24
C ILE A 168 12.87 -22.49 10.02
N VAL A 169 12.03 -22.37 8.99
CA VAL A 169 12.28 -21.49 7.84
C VAL A 169 11.38 -20.26 8.01
N PHE A 170 11.97 -19.08 7.92
CA PHE A 170 11.28 -17.80 7.92
C PHE A 170 11.29 -17.27 6.51
N ILE A 171 10.11 -16.84 6.05
CA ILE A 171 9.94 -16.08 4.82
C ILE A 171 9.59 -14.67 5.25
N HIS A 172 10.53 -13.74 5.05
CA HIS A 172 10.35 -12.33 5.30
C HIS A 172 10.03 -11.64 3.98
N TRP A 173 8.85 -11.04 3.88
CA TRP A 173 8.38 -10.33 2.71
C TRP A 173 8.10 -8.88 3.10
N SER A 174 9.06 -8.00 2.84
CA SER A 174 8.94 -6.55 3.05
C SER A 174 8.55 -5.82 1.75
N VAL A 175 8.04 -4.60 1.90
CA VAL A 175 7.77 -3.71 0.78
C VAL A 175 8.49 -2.40 1.06
N GLU A 176 9.44 -2.05 0.19
CA GLU A 176 10.22 -0.83 0.30
C GLU A 176 9.68 0.25 -0.64
N VAL A 177 9.86 1.50 -0.24
CA VAL A 177 9.47 2.68 -1.01
C VAL A 177 10.70 3.55 -1.19
N SER A 178 11.06 3.85 -2.44
CA SER A 178 12.16 4.77 -2.75
C SER A 178 11.71 6.22 -2.64
N ARG A 179 12.67 7.15 -2.60
CA ARG A 179 12.39 8.59 -2.61
C ARG A 179 11.60 9.04 -3.84
N GLU A 180 11.81 8.38 -4.96
CA GLU A 180 11.14 8.62 -6.25
C GLU A 180 9.80 7.86 -6.38
N GLY A 181 9.35 7.22 -5.29
CA GLY A 181 8.08 6.53 -5.23
C GLY A 181 8.05 5.16 -5.90
N GLN A 182 9.22 4.55 -6.15
CA GLN A 182 9.28 3.15 -6.58
C GLN A 182 8.92 2.23 -5.41
N VAL A 183 8.03 1.27 -5.67
CA VAL A 183 7.56 0.29 -4.68
C VAL A 183 8.12 -1.08 -5.03
N THR A 184 9.06 -1.56 -4.20
CA THR A 184 9.78 -2.82 -4.45
C THR A 184 9.46 -3.84 -3.36
N PRO A 185 8.84 -4.98 -3.70
CA PRO A 185 8.72 -6.09 -2.76
C PRO A 185 10.05 -6.84 -2.65
N ASN A 186 10.54 -7.04 -1.43
CA ASN A 186 11.73 -7.85 -1.15
C ASN A 186 11.29 -9.10 -0.37
N ILE A 187 11.76 -10.27 -0.81
CA ILE A 187 11.37 -11.55 -0.24
C ILE A 187 12.63 -12.35 0.07
N ASP A 188 12.89 -12.54 1.36
CA ASP A 188 14.05 -13.24 1.87
C ASP A 188 13.67 -14.50 2.63
N LEU A 189 14.56 -15.48 2.55
CA LEU A 189 14.44 -16.74 3.26
C LEU A 189 15.56 -16.83 4.29
N LEU A 190 15.18 -16.96 5.56
CA LEU A 190 16.08 -17.17 6.68
C LEU A 190 15.82 -18.54 7.27
N THR A 191 16.86 -19.22 7.72
CA THR A 191 16.73 -20.53 8.37
C THR A 191 17.27 -20.47 9.79
N LYS A 192 16.55 -21.13 10.71
CA LYS A 192 17.00 -21.38 12.07
C LYS A 192 17.06 -22.88 12.26
N ILE A 193 18.29 -23.39 12.32
CA ILE A 193 18.57 -24.82 12.50
C ILE A 193 19.33 -24.98 13.83
N PRO A 194 18.98 -25.94 14.69
CA PRO A 194 19.68 -26.15 15.95
C PRO A 194 21.14 -26.53 15.71
N GLU A 195 22.07 -26.02 16.53
CA GLU A 195 23.51 -26.28 16.39
C GLU A 195 23.87 -27.78 16.36
N ARG A 196 23.18 -28.59 17.16
CA ARG A 196 23.37 -30.06 17.16
C ARG A 196 23.04 -30.70 15.81
N ALA A 197 22.06 -30.15 15.08
CA ALA A 197 21.73 -30.62 13.74
C ALA A 197 22.76 -30.13 12.71
N LEU A 198 23.29 -28.91 12.87
CA LEU A 198 24.37 -28.40 12.01
C LEU A 198 25.65 -29.24 12.12
N GLN A 199 25.96 -29.81 13.28
CA GLN A 199 27.10 -30.73 13.44
C GLN A 199 26.96 -32.01 12.60
N LEU A 200 25.74 -32.39 12.23
CA LEU A 200 25.46 -33.56 11.37
C LEU A 200 25.56 -33.23 9.87
N PHE A 201 25.60 -31.94 9.50
CA PHE A 201 25.66 -31.45 8.13
C PHE A 201 26.78 -30.40 8.00
N PRO A 202 28.01 -30.79 7.62
CA PRO A 202 29.12 -29.86 7.48
C PRO A 202 28.81 -28.78 6.41
N SER A 203 28.47 -27.58 6.88
CA SER A 203 28.51 -26.25 6.26
C SER A 203 27.89 -25.95 4.87
N GLU A 204 27.64 -26.91 3.97
CA GLU A 204 27.19 -26.59 2.60
C GLU A 204 25.67 -26.36 2.46
N ALA A 205 24.85 -26.94 3.33
CA ALA A 205 23.40 -26.98 3.14
C ALA A 205 22.67 -25.68 3.55
N VAL A 206 23.26 -24.83 4.39
CA VAL A 206 22.54 -23.70 5.03
C VAL A 206 22.68 -22.40 4.24
N GLY A 207 23.85 -22.14 3.65
CA GLY A 207 24.09 -20.95 2.81
C GLY A 207 23.35 -21.02 1.47
N CYS A 208 23.27 -22.20 0.86
CA CYS A 208 22.64 -22.40 -0.45
C CYS A 208 21.12 -22.23 -0.46
N ALA A 209 20.43 -22.33 0.69
CA ALA A 209 18.97 -22.29 0.73
C ALA A 209 18.40 -20.92 0.34
N ALA A 210 19.02 -19.83 0.79
CA ALA A 210 18.61 -18.48 0.45
C ALA A 210 18.87 -18.19 -1.04
N GLU A 211 20.05 -18.56 -1.55
CA GLU A 211 20.42 -18.37 -2.97
C GLU A 211 19.54 -19.19 -3.92
N ALA A 212 19.25 -20.45 -3.56
CA ALA A 212 18.32 -21.29 -4.30
C ALA A 212 16.91 -20.69 -4.30
N PHE A 213 16.46 -20.16 -3.16
CA PHE A 213 15.17 -19.51 -3.07
C PHE A 213 15.09 -18.23 -3.92
N HIS A 214 16.10 -17.37 -3.91
CA HIS A 214 16.17 -16.20 -4.79
C HIS A 214 16.17 -16.60 -6.27
N SER A 215 16.82 -17.71 -6.62
CA SER A 215 16.76 -18.27 -7.98
C SER A 215 15.34 -18.71 -8.34
N LEU A 216 14.63 -19.39 -7.43
CA LEU A 216 13.23 -19.77 -7.62
C LEU A 216 12.31 -18.55 -7.74
N LEU A 217 12.50 -17.52 -6.90
CA LEU A 217 11.74 -16.28 -6.98
C LEU A 217 11.85 -15.63 -8.35
N ARG A 218 13.07 -15.59 -8.91
CA ARG A 218 13.32 -15.01 -10.23
C ARG A 218 12.67 -15.81 -11.37
N ILE A 219 12.63 -17.14 -11.25
CA ILE A 219 12.17 -18.02 -12.33
C ILE A 219 10.65 -18.25 -12.26
N LEU A 220 10.12 -18.49 -11.05
CA LEU A 220 8.75 -18.94 -10.82
C LEU A 220 7.83 -17.83 -10.26
N GLY A 221 8.41 -16.78 -9.69
CA GLY A 221 7.69 -15.76 -8.94
C GLY A 221 7.40 -16.15 -7.48
N PRO A 222 6.83 -15.22 -6.69
CA PRO A 222 6.68 -15.36 -5.23
C PRO A 222 5.92 -16.61 -4.80
N GLU A 223 4.71 -16.82 -5.33
CA GLU A 223 3.82 -17.88 -4.84
C GLU A 223 4.41 -19.27 -5.08
N ALA A 224 4.86 -19.54 -6.30
CA ALA A 224 5.42 -20.83 -6.67
C ALA A 224 6.75 -21.12 -5.94
N ALA A 225 7.62 -20.12 -5.77
CA ALA A 225 8.85 -20.28 -5.01
C ALA A 225 8.57 -20.61 -3.53
N MET A 226 7.61 -19.92 -2.90
CA MET A 226 7.19 -20.22 -1.53
C MET A 226 6.58 -21.62 -1.42
N GLU A 227 5.76 -22.01 -2.39
CA GLU A 227 5.18 -23.36 -2.41
C GLU A 227 6.25 -24.45 -2.52
N SER A 228 7.30 -24.24 -3.32
CA SER A 228 8.44 -25.17 -3.39
C SER A 228 9.12 -25.36 -2.03
N VAL A 229 9.34 -24.27 -1.28
CA VAL A 229 9.91 -24.32 0.07
C VAL A 229 8.99 -25.07 1.03
N ILE A 230 7.68 -24.77 1.01
CA ILE A 230 6.71 -25.43 1.88
C ILE A 230 6.64 -26.93 1.58
N ARG A 231 6.65 -27.33 0.30
CA ARG A 231 6.69 -28.74 -0.11
C ARG A 231 7.96 -29.44 0.38
N ALA A 232 9.12 -28.81 0.25
CA ALA A 232 10.38 -29.34 0.75
C ALA A 232 10.37 -29.56 2.27
N VAL A 233 9.85 -28.60 3.04
CA VAL A 233 9.78 -28.71 4.52
C VAL A 233 8.72 -29.70 4.98
N SER A 234 7.58 -29.76 4.28
CA SER A 234 6.49 -30.69 4.61
C SER A 234 6.83 -32.15 4.32
N LEU A 235 7.97 -32.44 3.68
CA LEU A 235 8.36 -33.78 3.19
C LEU A 235 7.28 -34.39 2.27
N SER A 236 6.45 -33.55 1.65
CA SER A 236 5.40 -33.98 0.74
C SER A 236 6.06 -34.43 -0.56
N GLN A 237 6.33 -35.73 -0.69
CA GLN A 237 6.61 -36.34 -1.97
C GLN A 237 5.28 -36.55 -2.69
N ASP A 238 4.91 -35.60 -3.56
CA ASP A 238 4.04 -35.94 -4.69
C ASP A 238 4.93 -35.96 -5.93
N ALA A 239 5.01 -37.16 -6.52
CA ALA A 239 5.62 -37.44 -7.81
C ALA A 239 4.82 -36.81 -8.97
#